data_AF-A0A2K3JE02-F1
#
_entry.id   AF-A0A2K3JE02-F1
#
_cell.length_a   1.000
_cell.length_b   1.000
_cell.length_c   1.000
_cell.angle_alpha   90.00
_cell.angle_beta   90.00
_cell.angle_gamma   90.00
#
_symmetry.space_group_name_H-M   'P 1'
#
loop_
_entity.id
_entity.type
_entity.pdbx_description
1 polymer ?
#
loop_
_entity_poly.entity_id
_entity_poly.type
_entity_poly.pdbx_seq_one_letter_code
_entity_poly.pdbx_strand_id
1 'polypeptide(L)'
;MKKIVICGVFILFLLLLPQLASGGNVFLEPEEKPVTDQWTILIGIITKPKLVNGDLYVTFRALFVHYKTHWYGNTRTGFLHGIDEVILLPRFHYGILANHFVCAKFNLALFPGVS
;
A
#
# COMPACT_ATOMS: atom_id res chain seq x y z
N MET A 1 -18.76 31.71 0.88
CA MET A 1 -18.63 30.73 -0.22
C MET A 1 -17.69 29.55 0.08
N LYS A 2 -17.28 29.27 1.34
CA LYS A 2 -16.39 28.13 1.68
C LYS A 2 -17.14 26.83 2.05
N LYS A 3 -18.39 26.91 2.53
CA LYS A 3 -19.17 25.73 2.99
C LYS A 3 -19.66 24.84 1.83
N ILE A 4 -19.94 25.42 0.66
CA ILE A 4 -20.47 24.69 -0.51
C ILE A 4 -19.41 23.76 -1.12
N VAL A 5 -18.13 24.16 -1.11
CA VAL A 5 -17.03 23.36 -1.68
C VAL A 5 -16.80 22.08 -0.87
N ILE A 6 -16.94 22.14 0.46
CA ILE A 6 -16.78 20.99 1.36
C ILE A 6 -17.89 19.96 1.12
N CYS A 7 -19.13 20.41 0.90
CA CYS A 7 -20.24 19.53 0.56
C CYS A 7 -20.04 18.86 -0.81
N GLY A 8 -19.52 19.58 -1.82
CA GLY A 8 -19.26 19.02 -3.15
C GLY A 8 -18.22 17.89 -3.13
N VAL A 9 -17.12 18.08 -2.41
CA VAL A 9 -16.07 17.05 -2.27
C VAL A 9 -16.59 15.83 -1.50
N PHE A 10 -17.40 16.05 -0.46
CA PHE A 10 -17.99 14.97 0.33
C PHE A 10 -18.99 14.13 -0.48
N ILE A 11 -19.79 14.78 -1.34
CA ILE A 11 -20.73 14.10 -2.24
C ILE A 11 -19.97 13.31 -3.32
N LEU A 12 -18.87 13.84 -3.86
CA LEU A 12 -18.02 13.12 -4.80
C LEU A 12 -17.41 11.85 -4.16
N PHE A 13 -16.98 11.95 -2.91
CA PHE A 13 -16.46 10.80 -2.15
C PHE A 13 -17.55 9.74 -1.89
N LEU A 14 -18.78 10.16 -1.58
CA LEU A 14 -19.94 9.28 -1.43
C LEU A 14 -20.37 8.60 -2.73
N LEU A 15 -20.23 9.26 -3.88
CA LEU A 15 -20.56 8.70 -5.19
C LEU A 15 -19.51 7.71 -5.72
N LEU A 16 -18.30 7.69 -5.16
CA LEU A 16 -17.24 6.73 -5.51
C LEU A 16 -17.30 5.42 -4.69
N LEU A 17 -17.99 5.42 -3.53
CA LEU A 17 -18.20 4.25 -2.68
C LEU A 17 -18.94 3.05 -3.33
N PRO A 18 -19.93 3.23 -4.23
CA PRO A 18 -20.67 2.09 -4.81
C PRO A 18 -19.80 1.17 -5.67
N GLN A 19 -18.67 1.68 -6.18
CA GLN A 19 -17.75 0.91 -7.00
C GLN A 19 -16.92 -0.11 -6.19
N LEU A 20 -16.89 0.02 -4.85
CA LEU A 20 -16.28 -0.98 -3.96
C LEU A 20 -17.25 -2.10 -3.53
N ALA A 21 -18.55 -1.97 -3.83
CA ALA A 21 -19.57 -2.97 -3.46
C ALA A 21 -19.85 -4.01 -4.56
N SER A 22 -19.31 -3.82 -5.77
CA SER A 22 -19.34 -4.86 -6.80
C SER A 22 -18.25 -5.87 -6.48
N GLY A 23 -18.67 -6.97 -5.83
CA GLY A 23 -17.85 -8.14 -5.58
C GLY A 23 -17.33 -8.74 -6.88
N GLY A 24 -16.21 -8.22 -7.37
CA GLY A 24 -15.33 -8.98 -8.24
C GLY A 24 -14.77 -10.13 -7.43
N ASN A 25 -14.79 -11.34 -7.98
CA ASN A 25 -14.15 -12.50 -7.37
C ASN A 25 -12.67 -12.17 -7.15
N VAL A 26 -12.31 -11.81 -5.92
CA VAL A 26 -10.92 -11.72 -5.50
C VAL A 26 -10.44 -13.16 -5.42
N PHE A 27 -9.74 -13.61 -6.46
CA PHE A 27 -8.92 -14.81 -6.38
C PHE A 27 -7.88 -14.54 -5.29
N LEU A 28 -8.14 -15.04 -4.08
CA LEU A 28 -7.12 -15.14 -3.05
C LEU A 28 -6.17 -16.22 -3.54
N GLU A 29 -5.04 -15.80 -4.09
CA GLU A 29 -3.91 -16.68 -4.37
C GLU A 29 -3.60 -17.49 -3.10
N PRO A 30 -3.35 -18.80 -3.20
CA PRO A 30 -3.18 -19.67 -2.03
C PRO A 30 -2.17 -19.09 -1.06
N GLU A 31 -2.53 -19.13 0.22
CA GLU A 31 -1.76 -18.60 1.34
C GLU A 31 -0.38 -19.26 1.41
N GLU A 32 0.62 -18.69 0.74
CA GLU A 32 2.01 -19.08 0.95
C GLU A 32 2.40 -18.66 2.37
N LYS A 33 2.69 -19.65 3.22
CA LYS A 33 3.16 -19.45 4.58
C LYS A 33 4.32 -18.44 4.55
N PRO A 34 4.26 -17.36 5.35
CA PRO A 34 5.33 -16.38 5.38
C PRO A 34 6.64 -17.07 5.76
N VAL A 35 7.68 -16.89 4.95
CA VAL A 35 9.01 -17.50 5.14
C VAL A 35 9.64 -17.04 6.47
N THR A 36 9.19 -15.89 7.01
CA THR A 36 9.62 -15.31 8.30
C THR A 36 8.46 -14.57 8.98
N ASP A 37 8.49 -14.41 10.31
CA ASP A 37 7.51 -13.62 11.08
C ASP A 37 7.76 -12.10 10.90
N GLN A 38 7.74 -11.63 9.65
CA GLN A 38 8.03 -10.25 9.28
C GLN A 38 6.96 -9.74 8.34
N TRP A 39 6.53 -8.49 8.54
CA TRP A 39 5.46 -7.92 7.73
C TRP A 39 5.51 -6.40 7.72
N THR A 40 4.91 -5.81 6.68
CA THR A 40 4.70 -4.36 6.58
C THR A 40 3.31 -4.08 6.05
N ILE A 41 2.57 -3.23 6.74
CA ILE A 41 1.30 -2.68 6.27
C ILE A 41 1.57 -1.26 5.75
N LEU A 42 1.12 -0.97 4.54
CA LEU A 42 1.24 0.35 3.91
C LEU A 42 -0.15 0.89 3.56
N ILE A 43 -0.37 2.17 3.89
CA ILE A 43 -1.58 2.90 3.51
C ILE A 43 -1.18 4.29 3.04
N GLY A 44 -1.46 4.65 1.78
CA GLY A 44 -1.24 6.00 1.30
C GLY A 44 -1.08 6.16 -0.20
N ILE A 45 -0.53 7.31 -0.59
CA ILE A 45 -0.38 7.75 -1.98
C ILE A 45 1.04 7.45 -2.45
N ILE A 46 1.14 6.80 -3.60
CA ILE A 46 2.41 6.35 -4.20
C ILE A 46 2.48 6.78 -5.67
N THR A 47 3.66 6.72 -6.26
CA THR A 47 3.79 6.74 -7.72
C THR A 47 3.39 5.38 -8.31
N LYS A 48 3.18 5.34 -9.63
CA LYS A 48 2.93 4.09 -10.36
C LYS A 48 3.92 2.99 -9.98
N PRO A 49 3.44 1.87 -9.40
CA PRO A 49 4.29 0.71 -9.12
C PRO A 49 4.90 0.16 -10.40
N LYS A 50 6.16 -0.25 -10.32
CA LYS A 50 6.87 -0.92 -11.40
C LYS A 50 7.39 -2.26 -10.90
N LEU A 51 7.22 -3.28 -11.72
CA LEU A 51 7.86 -4.56 -11.49
C LEU A 51 9.33 -4.48 -11.89
N VAL A 52 10.21 -5.04 -11.06
CA VAL A 52 11.66 -5.07 -11.29
C VAL A 52 12.22 -6.45 -10.96
N ASN A 53 13.40 -6.75 -11.50
CA ASN A 53 14.10 -8.03 -11.34
C ASN A 53 13.27 -9.25 -11.78
N GLY A 54 12.71 -9.21 -13.01
CA GLY A 54 11.90 -10.30 -13.55
C GLY A 54 10.61 -10.55 -12.79
N ASP A 55 9.91 -9.48 -12.40
CA ASP A 55 8.66 -9.49 -11.63
C ASP A 55 8.78 -10.04 -10.20
N LEU A 56 10.00 -10.18 -9.70
CA LEU A 56 10.28 -10.61 -8.33
C LEU A 56 10.05 -9.50 -7.30
N TYR A 57 10.19 -8.23 -7.69
CA TYR A 57 10.01 -7.08 -6.80
C TYR A 57 9.07 -6.05 -7.41
N VAL A 58 8.42 -5.26 -6.55
CA VAL A 58 7.69 -4.06 -6.93
C VAL A 58 8.36 -2.87 -6.29
N THR A 59 8.67 -1.87 -7.10
CA THR A 59 9.18 -0.57 -6.67
C THR A 59 8.14 0.52 -6.91
N PHE A 60 8.02 1.45 -5.97
CA PHE A 60 7.32 2.71 -6.13
C PHE A 60 7.97 3.77 -5.25
N ARG A 61 7.64 5.03 -5.51
CA ARG A 61 8.03 6.16 -4.66
C ARG A 61 6.86 6.57 -3.78
N ALA A 62 7.10 6.72 -2.49
CA ALA A 62 6.11 7.17 -1.52
C ALA A 62 5.94 8.69 -1.59
N LEU A 63 4.74 9.15 -1.96
CA LEU A 63 4.40 10.57 -1.88
C LEU A 63 3.99 10.92 -0.46
N PHE A 64 3.11 10.10 0.11
CA PHE A 64 2.70 10.14 1.51
C PHE A 64 2.11 8.80 1.91
N VAL A 65 2.87 7.98 2.64
CA VAL A 65 2.48 6.62 3.02
C VAL A 65 2.70 6.42 4.51
N HIS A 66 1.64 6.09 5.23
CA HIS A 66 1.74 5.59 6.60
C HIS A 66 2.11 4.10 6.56
N TYR A 67 3.10 3.71 7.36
CA TYR A 67 3.53 2.32 7.46
C TYR A 67 3.50 1.80 8.89
N LYS A 68 3.23 0.51 9.02
CA LYS A 68 3.48 -0.27 10.24
C LYS A 68 4.27 -1.51 9.84
N THR A 69 5.47 -1.66 10.36
CA THR A 69 6.37 -2.78 10.03
C THR A 69 6.75 -3.55 11.28
N HIS A 70 6.90 -4.87 11.15
CA HIS A 70 7.36 -5.76 12.20
C HIS A 70 8.61 -6.51 11.73
N TRP A 71 9.67 -6.41 12.53
CA TRP A 71 10.99 -6.95 12.25
C TRP A 71 11.63 -7.48 13.55
N TYR A 72 11.94 -8.78 13.59
CA TYR A 72 12.59 -9.43 14.74
C TYR A 72 12.00 -9.04 16.10
N GLY A 73 10.68 -9.21 16.27
CA GLY A 73 9.98 -8.89 17.51
C GLY A 73 9.74 -7.40 17.77
N ASN A 74 10.28 -6.51 16.95
CA ASN A 74 10.09 -5.07 17.08
C ASN A 74 9.08 -4.56 16.06
N THR A 75 8.09 -3.81 16.53
CA THR A 75 7.14 -3.10 15.65
C THR A 75 7.49 -1.63 15.59
N ARG A 76 7.56 -1.09 14.37
CA ARG A 76 7.74 0.33 14.11
C ARG A 76 6.58 0.87 13.28
N THR A 77 6.23 2.12 13.54
CA THR A 77 5.19 2.85 12.81
C THR A 77 5.78 4.19 12.41
N GLY A 78 5.44 4.67 11.21
CA GLY A 78 5.98 5.91 10.70
C GLY A 78 5.35 6.34 9.39
N PHE A 79 5.94 7.36 8.78
CA PHE A 79 5.52 7.89 7.48
C PHE A 79 6.70 7.90 6.51
N LEU A 80 6.43 7.52 5.28
CA LEU A 80 7.30 7.73 4.12
C LEU A 80 6.74 8.90 3.32
N HIS A 81 7.59 9.82 2.91
CA HIS A 81 7.17 11.03 2.22
C HIS A 81 8.31 11.63 1.39
N GLY A 82 7.99 12.50 0.44
CA GLY A 82 9.06 13.20 -0.29
C GLY A 82 9.77 12.32 -1.31
N ILE A 83 9.06 11.32 -1.87
CA ILE A 83 9.51 10.46 -2.97
C ILE A 83 10.51 9.38 -2.50
N ASP A 84 10.43 8.97 -1.24
CA ASP A 84 11.19 7.82 -0.72
C ASP A 84 10.94 6.58 -1.58
N GLU A 85 12.01 5.94 -2.06
CA GLU A 85 11.88 4.71 -2.83
C GLU A 85 11.56 3.52 -1.92
N VAL A 86 10.59 2.71 -2.34
CA VAL A 86 10.10 1.56 -1.60
C VAL A 86 10.17 0.35 -2.51
N ILE A 87 10.91 -0.67 -2.08
CA ILE A 87 11.05 -1.95 -2.78
C ILE A 87 10.43 -3.05 -1.91
N LEU A 88 9.45 -3.75 -2.46
CA LEU A 88 8.71 -4.81 -1.77
C LEU A 88 8.62 -6.07 -2.64
N LEU A 89 8.27 -7.18 -2.02
CA LEU A 89 7.95 -8.43 -2.71
C LEU A 89 6.47 -8.41 -3.17
N PRO A 90 6.17 -8.32 -4.48
CA PRO A 90 4.83 -8.22 -5.05
C PRO A 90 4.04 -9.51 -4.89
N ARG A 91 4.68 -10.68 -4.86
CA ARG A 91 3.97 -11.96 -4.74
C ARG A 91 3.33 -12.21 -3.38
N PHE A 92 3.68 -11.41 -2.37
CA PHE A 92 3.28 -11.66 -0.99
C PHE A 92 2.58 -10.45 -0.38
N HIS A 93 1.56 -9.94 -1.05
CA HIS A 93 0.76 -8.84 -0.54
C HIS A 93 -0.73 -9.20 -0.43
N TYR A 94 -1.35 -8.77 0.66
CA TYR A 94 -2.78 -8.83 0.88
C TYR A 94 -3.35 -7.42 0.88
N GLY A 95 -4.19 -7.10 -0.09
CA GLY A 95 -4.87 -5.80 -0.19
C GLY A 95 -4.78 -5.18 -1.58
N ILE A 96 -4.83 -3.85 -1.62
CA ILE A 96 -4.88 -3.06 -2.85
C ILE A 96 -3.52 -2.42 -3.10
N LEU A 97 -2.89 -2.77 -4.22
CA LEU A 97 -1.77 -2.03 -4.79
C LEU A 97 -2.18 -1.49 -6.16
N ALA A 98 -2.62 -0.23 -6.20
CA ALA A 98 -3.09 0.45 -7.40
C ALA A 98 -2.06 1.48 -7.89
N ASN A 99 -2.27 2.01 -9.09
CA ASN A 99 -1.34 2.93 -9.76
C ASN A 99 -0.90 4.14 -8.91
N HIS A 100 -1.72 4.63 -7.98
CA HIS A 100 -1.34 5.79 -7.16
C HIS A 100 -1.71 5.64 -5.69
N PHE A 101 -2.05 4.42 -5.28
CA PHE A 101 -2.56 4.15 -3.95
C PHE A 101 -2.14 2.76 -3.49
N VAL A 102 -1.73 2.66 -2.23
CA VAL A 102 -1.47 1.39 -1.57
C VAL A 102 -2.31 1.29 -0.31
N CYS A 103 -2.93 0.13 -0.11
CA CYS A 103 -3.55 -0.32 1.12
C CYS A 103 -3.33 -1.83 1.18
N ALA A 104 -2.12 -2.24 1.57
CA ALA A 104 -1.73 -3.63 1.49
C ALA A 104 -0.77 -4.02 2.63
N LYS A 105 -0.88 -5.27 3.06
CA LYS A 105 0.07 -5.94 3.94
C LYS A 105 1.02 -6.77 3.09
N PHE A 106 2.32 -6.54 3.22
CA PHE A 106 3.40 -7.26 2.56
C PHE A 106 4.09 -8.18 3.56
N ASN A 107 4.50 -9.38 3.16
CA ASN A 107 5.26 -10.33 4.00
C ASN A 107 6.78 -10.04 3.99
N LEU A 108 7.14 -8.76 4.18
CA LEU A 108 8.52 -8.29 4.29
C LEU A 108 8.56 -7.08 5.22
N ALA A 109 9.59 -6.95 6.05
CA ALA A 109 9.80 -5.73 6.81
C ALA A 109 10.32 -4.60 5.91
N LEU A 110 9.89 -3.38 6.19
CA LEU A 110 10.35 -2.19 5.52
C LEU A 110 11.51 -1.61 6.32
N PHE A 111 12.67 -1.48 5.69
CA PHE A 111 13.82 -0.79 6.26
C PHE A 111 13.77 0.68 5.85
N PRO A 112 13.45 1.62 6.77
CA PRO A 112 13.68 3.03 6.49
C PRO A 112 15.20 3.24 6.43
N GLY A 113 15.77 3.44 5.25
CA GLY A 113 17.20 3.72 5.12
C GLY A 113 17.92 3.33 3.83
N VAL A 114 17.23 2.93 2.75
CA VAL A 114 17.87 2.88 1.42
C VAL A 114 17.39 4.09 0.63
N SER A 115 17.92 5.26 1.02
CA SER A 115 18.00 6.44 0.15
C SER A 115 19.13 6.27 -0.84
#